data_AF-A0A829GSJ7-F1
#
_entry.id   AF-A0A829GSJ7-F1
#
_cell.length_a   1.000
_cell.length_b   1.000
_cell.length_c   1.000
_cell.angle_alpha   90.00
_cell.angle_beta   90.00
_cell.angle_gamma   90.00
#
_symmetry.space_group_name_H-M   'P 1'
#
loop_
_entity.id
_entity.type
_entity.pdbx_description
1 polymer ?
#
loop_
_entity_poly.entity_id
_entity_poly.type
_entity_poly.pdbx_seq_one_letter_code
_entity_poly.pdbx_strand_id
1 'polypeptide(L)' 'MVKARRNRTTIIISQRVPNIMDCDQIIVMQNGQITARGTHTELVKSSPFYAQLVQTQLGGDYID' A
#
# COMPACT_ATOMS: atom_id res chain seq x y z
N MET A 1 -8.16 10.10 7.32
CA MET A 1 -9.18 9.55 6.37
C MET A 1 -10.04 8.43 6.97
N VAL A 2 -9.57 7.72 8.00
CA VAL A 2 -10.23 6.54 8.59
C VAL A 2 -11.68 6.79 9.05
N LYS A 3 -11.98 7.92 9.71
CA LYS A 3 -13.35 8.23 10.20
C LYS A 3 -14.42 8.24 9.10
N ALA A 4 -14.08 8.65 7.88
CA ALA A 4 -15.03 8.71 6.76
C ALA A 4 -15.26 7.36 6.07
N ARG A 5 -14.54 6.30 6.46
CA ARG A 5 -14.60 4.98 5.80
C ARG A 5 -15.35 3.92 6.61
N ARG A 6 -15.74 4.24 7.85
CA ARG A 6 -16.40 3.29 8.75
C ARG A 6 -17.74 2.80 8.16
N ASN A 7 -17.98 1.49 8.24
CA ASN A 7 -19.18 0.80 7.76
C ASN A 7 -19.46 0.95 6.26
N ARG A 8 -18.41 1.14 5.44
CA ARG A 8 -18.52 1.20 3.98
C ARG A 8 -17.36 0.46 3.34
N THR A 9 -17.62 -0.21 2.21
CA THR A 9 -16.55 -0.64 1.32
C THR A 9 -15.93 0.60 0.68
N THR A 10 -14.66 0.84 0.94
CA THR A 10 -13.93 2.00 0.39
C THR A 10 -12.82 1.51 -0.52
N ILE A 11 -12.81 1.97 -1.76
CA ILE A 11 -11.71 1.73 -2.71
C ILE A 11 -10.91 3.03 -2.84
N ILE A 12 -9.59 2.93 -2.70
CA ILE A 12 -8.66 4.05 -2.79
C ILE A 12 -7.65 3.71 -3.89
N ILE A 13 -7.59 4.55 -4.92
CA ILE A 13 -6.56 4.48 -5.95
C ILE A 13 -5.54 5.55 -5.62
N SER A 14 -4.33 5.16 -5.25
CA SER A 14 -3.28 6.11 -4.93
C SER A 14 -1.93 5.61 -5.38
N GLN A 15 -1.14 6.53 -5.92
CA GLN A 15 0.30 6.35 -6.10
C GLN A 15 1.10 6.75 -4.85
N ARG A 16 0.45 7.34 -3.83
CA ARG A 16 1.12 7.81 -2.61
C ARG A 16 1.01 6.77 -1.51
N VAL A 17 2.13 6.20 -1.10
CA VAL A 17 2.20 5.18 -0.04
C VAL A 17 1.52 5.64 1.26
N PRO A 18 1.76 6.87 1.80
CA PRO A 18 1.12 7.30 3.05
C PRO A 18 -0.42 7.21 3.09
N ASN A 19 -1.09 7.31 1.94
CA ASN A 19 -2.54 7.31 1.86
C ASN A 19 -3.17 5.91 1.96
N ILE A 20 -2.35 4.87 1.77
CA ILE A 20 -2.79 3.48 1.63
C ILE A 20 -2.22 2.54 2.70
N MET A 21 -1.30 3.01 3.57
CA MET A 21 -0.67 2.15 4.60
C MET A 21 -1.69 1.59 5.60
N ASP A 22 -2.71 2.38 5.94
CA ASP A 22 -3.77 2.00 6.88
C ASP A 22 -4.92 1.21 6.22
N CYS A 23 -4.76 0.75 4.97
CA CYS A 23 -5.79 -0.02 4.29
C CYS A 23 -5.80 -1.47 4.81
N ASP A 24 -7.01 -2.01 5.02
CA ASP A 24 -7.21 -3.43 5.36
C ASP A 24 -6.61 -4.37 4.29
N GLN A 25 -6.53 -3.88 3.06
CA GLN A 25 -5.91 -4.57 1.93
C GLN A 25 -5.39 -3.58 0.89
N ILE A 26 -4.20 -3.85 0.37
CA ILE A 26 -3.54 -3.12 -0.71
C ILE A 26 -3.39 -4.07 -1.90
N ILE A 27 -3.71 -3.57 -3.09
CA ILE A 27 -3.53 -4.27 -4.36
C ILE A 27 -2.44 -3.53 -5.14
N VAL A 28 -1.38 -4.24 -5.50
CA VAL A 28 -0.27 -3.69 -6.29
C VAL A 28 -0.51 -4.06 -7.74
N MET A 29 -0.54 -3.05 -8.61
CA MET A 29 -0.73 -3.24 -10.05
C MET A 29 0.50 -2.78 -10.83
N GLN A 30 0.93 -3.59 -11.79
CA GLN A 30 1.98 -3.26 -12.76
C GLN A 30 1.56 -3.77 -14.14
N ASN A 31 1.72 -2.93 -15.17
CA ASN A 31 1.43 -3.29 -16.57
C ASN A 31 0.03 -3.92 -16.77
N GLY A 32 -0.98 -3.38 -16.08
CA GLY A 32 -2.36 -3.86 -16.17
C GLY A 32 -2.66 -5.17 -15.41
N GLN A 33 -1.69 -5.70 -14.65
CA GLN A 33 -1.85 -6.94 -13.89
C GLN A 33 -1.69 -6.70 -12.38
N ILE A 34 -2.36 -7.51 -11.56
CA ILE A 34 -2.17 -7.54 -10.11
C ILE A 34 -0.93 -8.37 -9.82
N THR A 35 0.11 -7.76 -9.26
CA THR A 35 1.39 -8.42 -8.97
C THR A 35 1.56 -8.76 -7.49
N ALA A 36 0.85 -8.09 -6.59
CA ALA A 36 0.82 -8.44 -5.17
C ALA A 36 -0.47 -7.97 -4.49
N ARG A 37 -0.81 -8.62 -3.37
CA ARG A 37 -1.98 -8.32 -2.54
C ARG A 37 -1.67 -8.66 -1.08
N GLY A 38 -2.01 -7.76 -0.18
CA GLY A 38 -1.82 -7.96 1.26
C GLY A 38 -1.97 -6.67 2.05
N THR A 39 -1.59 -6.70 3.31
CA THR A 39 -1.44 -5.52 4.16
C THR A 39 -0.12 -4.79 3.84
N HIS A 40 0.03 -3.56 4.32
CA HIS A 40 1.29 -2.82 4.19
C HIS A 40 2.50 -3.64 4.69
N THR A 41 2.41 -4.20 5.90
CA THR A 41 3.50 -4.96 6.54
C THR A 41 3.87 -6.22 5.78
N GLU A 42 2.88 -6.93 5.21
CA GLU A 42 3.14 -8.11 4.38
C GLU A 42 3.80 -7.72 3.05
N LEU A 43 3.33 -6.65 2.42
CA LEU A 43 3.81 -6.23 1.10
C LEU A 43 5.21 -5.62 1.13
N VAL A 44 5.61 -4.93 2.19
CA VAL A 44 7.01 -4.48 2.37
C VAL A 44 7.97 -5.68 2.34
N LYS A 45 7.55 -6.84 2.86
CA LYS A 45 8.40 -8.05 2.93
C LYS A 45 8.30 -8.92 1.68
N SER A 46 7.12 -8.99 1.06
CA SER A 46 6.82 -9.94 -0.02
C SER A 46 6.82 -9.34 -1.43
N SER A 47 6.72 -8.01 -1.57
CA SER A 47 6.65 -7.33 -2.87
C SER A 47 7.83 -6.37 -3.04
N PRO A 48 8.86 -6.75 -3.82
CA PRO A 48 10.01 -5.89 -4.08
C PRO A 48 9.63 -4.52 -4.66
N PHE A 49 8.61 -4.50 -5.54
CA PHE A 49 8.11 -3.25 -6.12
C PHE A 49 7.44 -2.36 -5.08
N TYR A 50 6.59 -2.91 -4.21
CA TYR A 50 5.96 -2.13 -3.15
C TYR A 50 7.00 -1.61 -2.15
N ALA A 51 7.95 -2.44 -1.74
CA ALA A 51 9.07 -2.05 -0.88
C ALA A 51 9.89 -0.89 -1.48
N GLN A 52 10.17 -0.94 -2.78
CA GLN A 52 10.84 0.16 -3.48
C GLN A 52 10.03 1.46 -3.46
N LEU A 53 8.70 1.38 -3.64
CA LEU A 53 7.82 2.57 -3.55
C LEU A 53 7.84 3.17 -2.15
N VAL A 54 7.78 2.33 -1.12
CA VAL A 54 7.88 2.72 0.30
C VAL A 54 9.18 3.47 0.54
N GLN A 55 10.32 2.87 0.18
CA GLN A 55 11.64 3.48 0.35
C GLN A 55 11.75 4.84 -0.36
N THR A 56 11.23 4.93 -1.59
CA THR A 56 11.31 6.16 -2.41
C THR A 56 10.44 7.28 -1.86
N GLN A 57 9.27 6.98 -1.27
CA GLN A 57 8.29 8.00 -0.88
C GLN A 57 8.30 8.35 0.61
N LEU A 58 8.76 7.43 1.47
CA LEU A 58 8.76 7.60 2.92
C LEU A 58 10.17 7.75 3.50
N GLY A 59 11.22 7.44 2.74
CA GLY A 59 12.61 7.44 3.21
C GLY A 59 13.04 6.09 3.81
N GLY A 60 14.33 5.96 4.11
CA GLY A 60 14.95 4.70 4.55
C GLY A 60 14.52 4.19 5.93
N ASP A 61 13.98 5.08 6.77
CA ASP A 61 13.66 4.78 8.19
C ASP A 61 12.31 4.05 8.37
N TYR A 62 11.61 3.71 7.29
CA TYR A 62 10.26 3.12 7.32
C TYR A 62 10.21 1.60 7.07
N ILE A 63 11.37 0.93 6.99
CA ILE A 63 11.48 -0.49 6.60
C ILE A 63 11.74 -1.43 7.80
N ASP A 64 11.75 -0.91 9.03
CA ASP A 64 11.93 -1.71 10.26
C ASP A 64 10.67 -2.52 10.66
#